data_AF-A0A7Y5SNS1-F1
#
_entry.id   AF-A0A7Y5SNS1-F1
#
_cell.length_a   1.000
_cell.length_b   1.000
_cell.length_c   1.000
_cell.angle_alpha   90.00
_cell.angle_beta   90.00
_cell.angle_gamma   90.00
#
_symmetry.space_group_name_H-M   'P 1'
#
loop_
_entity.id
_entity.type
_entity.pdbx_description
1 polymer ?
#
loop_
_entity_poly.entity_id
_entity_poly.type
_entity_poly.pdbx_seq_one_letter_code
_entity_poly.pdbx_strand_id
1 'polypeptide(L)'
;ECLKCHQAGTPEFHEPDLRLRPGHGPFSEPYLTLVGAAAWGYSAPAKGPGYGIAGLIPVESMDPTMNDPKALATLRPMQYLSSTSRLIELASSGRHYDVKVDPVSLHRLIAWVDSCGVYLGEEEVRAQGDPDFPGIERLPIRPRVSTAPVIERP
;
A
#
# COMPACT_ATOMS: atom_id res chain seq x y z
N GLU A 1 -5.71 15.87 7.09
CA GLU A 1 -4.97 15.99 8.38
C GLU A 1 -3.46 15.87 8.26
N CYS A 2 -2.89 14.74 7.79
CA CYS A 2 -1.44 14.51 7.83
C CYS A 2 -0.58 15.56 7.08
N LEU A 3 -1.06 16.09 5.96
CA LEU A 3 -0.32 17.09 5.17
C LEU A 3 -0.09 18.42 5.91
N LYS A 4 -0.84 18.74 6.97
CA LYS A 4 -0.61 19.99 7.72
C LYS A 4 0.82 20.07 8.27
N CYS A 5 1.34 18.94 8.77
CA CYS A 5 2.69 18.84 9.32
C CYS A 5 3.68 18.19 8.34
N HIS A 6 3.20 17.43 7.36
CA HIS A 6 4.04 16.63 6.46
C HIS A 6 4.02 17.13 5.01
N GLN A 7 3.81 18.42 4.80
CA GLN A 7 3.89 19.06 3.50
C GLN A 7 5.18 19.87 3.39
N ALA A 8 6.16 19.39 2.62
CA ALA A 8 7.41 20.13 2.49
C ALA A 8 7.18 21.53 1.88
N GLY A 9 7.93 22.51 2.41
CA GLY A 9 7.84 23.92 2.02
C GLY A 9 6.88 24.75 2.88
N THR A 10 6.25 24.17 3.90
CA THR A 10 5.52 24.93 4.93
C THR A 10 6.41 25.20 6.15
N PRO A 11 6.18 26.28 6.91
CA PRO A 11 6.88 26.54 8.17
C PRO A 11 6.72 25.43 9.22
N GLU A 12 5.60 24.71 9.18
CA GLU A 12 5.23 23.63 10.09
C GLU A 12 5.70 22.24 9.62
N PHE A 13 6.59 22.20 8.61
CA PHE A 13 7.05 20.94 8.02
C PHE A 13 7.90 20.11 8.98
N HIS A 14 7.55 18.84 9.09
CA HIS A 14 8.30 17.77 9.71
C HIS A 14 8.39 16.58 8.75
N GLU A 15 9.54 15.90 8.72
CA GLU A 15 9.69 14.68 7.92
C GLU A 15 8.74 13.56 8.38
N PRO A 16 8.25 12.72 7.46
CA PRO A 16 8.52 12.71 6.01
C PRO A 16 7.63 13.69 5.21
N ASP A 17 7.97 13.98 3.95
CA ASP A 17 7.11 14.74 3.01
C ASP A 17 6.09 13.80 2.34
N LEU A 18 4.80 14.02 2.63
CA LEU A 18 3.67 13.21 2.17
C LEU A 18 2.94 13.81 0.97
N ARG A 19 3.46 14.88 0.36
CA ARG A 19 2.88 15.41 -0.89
C ARG A 19 2.86 14.35 -1.98
N LEU A 20 1.80 14.38 -2.80
CA LEU A 20 1.73 13.55 -3.99
C LEU A 20 2.81 13.98 -4.98
N ARG A 21 3.71 13.05 -5.30
CA ARG A 21 4.84 13.26 -6.20
C ARG A 21 5.26 11.92 -6.82
N PRO A 22 5.95 11.95 -7.98
CA PRO A 22 6.49 10.75 -8.58
C PRO A 22 7.33 9.97 -7.57
N GLY A 23 7.09 8.68 -7.47
CA GLY A 23 7.91 7.75 -6.69
C GLY A 23 8.63 6.79 -7.62
N HIS A 24 8.67 5.53 -7.23
CA HIS A 24 9.33 4.46 -7.97
C HIS A 24 8.33 3.55 -8.71
N GLY A 25 8.61 3.25 -9.98
CA GLY A 25 7.76 2.39 -10.80
C GLY A 25 6.34 2.96 -10.94
N PRO A 26 5.28 2.16 -10.75
CA PRO A 26 3.91 2.66 -10.79
C PRO A 26 3.50 3.44 -9.52
N PHE A 27 4.32 3.40 -8.46
CA PHE A 27 3.95 3.90 -7.14
C PHE A 27 4.34 5.36 -6.94
N SER A 28 3.42 6.13 -6.37
CA SER A 28 3.68 7.49 -5.92
C SER A 28 4.46 7.48 -4.60
N GLU A 29 5.29 8.49 -4.38
CA GLU A 29 6.19 8.56 -3.23
C GLU A 29 5.52 8.49 -1.84
N PRO A 30 4.36 9.14 -1.57
CA PRO A 30 3.73 9.00 -0.25
C PRO A 30 3.30 7.57 0.04
N TYR A 31 2.91 6.79 -0.97
CA TYR A 31 2.60 5.37 -0.79
C TYR A 31 3.85 4.59 -0.36
N LEU A 32 4.97 4.78 -1.07
CA LEU A 32 6.25 4.13 -0.74
C LEU A 32 6.79 4.56 0.63
N THR A 33 6.55 5.80 1.04
CA THR A 33 6.90 6.29 2.38
C THR A 33 6.15 5.53 3.48
N LEU A 34 4.85 5.29 3.29
CA LEU A 34 4.00 4.64 4.31
C LEU A 34 4.20 3.12 4.34
N VAL A 35 4.27 2.49 3.17
CA VAL A 35 4.38 1.04 2.99
C VAL A 35 5.82 0.55 3.13
N GLY A 36 6.80 1.42 2.87
CA GLY A 36 8.21 1.06 2.73
C GLY A 36 8.56 0.69 1.29
N ALA A 37 9.84 0.82 0.94
CA ALA A 37 10.39 0.52 -0.40
C ALA A 37 10.51 -0.99 -0.70
N ALA A 38 9.56 -1.77 -0.19
CA ALA A 38 9.69 -3.20 0.03
C ALA A 38 8.46 -3.92 -0.55
N ALA A 39 8.39 -4.03 -1.87
CA ALA A 39 7.52 -4.97 -2.59
C ALA A 39 7.85 -4.77 -4.07
N TRP A 40 7.69 -5.81 -4.89
CA TRP A 40 7.82 -5.76 -6.36
C TRP A 40 9.25 -5.78 -6.92
N GLY A 41 10.11 -6.68 -6.43
CA GLY A 41 11.48 -6.88 -6.96
C GLY A 41 12.54 -5.96 -6.36
N TYR A 42 12.18 -5.12 -5.40
CA TYR A 42 13.09 -4.26 -4.64
C TYR A 42 13.47 -4.94 -3.32
N SER A 43 14.75 -4.85 -2.95
CA SER A 43 15.26 -5.39 -1.69
C SER A 43 14.56 -4.71 -0.51
N ALA A 44 13.59 -5.42 0.07
CA ALA A 44 13.00 -5.02 1.34
C ALA A 44 14.10 -4.93 2.40
N PRO A 45 14.25 -3.79 3.11
CA PRO A 45 15.25 -3.67 4.17
C PRO A 45 14.93 -4.61 5.37
N ALA A 46 13.68 -5.06 5.50
CA ALA A 46 13.26 -6.02 6.51
C ALA A 46 13.03 -7.42 5.91
N LYS A 47 13.63 -8.43 6.54
CA LYS A 47 13.42 -9.86 6.24
C LYS A 47 12.20 -10.37 7.01
N GLY A 48 10.99 -10.12 6.50
CA GLY A 48 9.74 -10.64 7.08
C GLY A 48 8.55 -9.68 7.00
N PRO A 49 7.33 -10.11 7.34
CA PRO A 49 6.12 -9.28 7.34
C PRO A 49 6.19 -8.07 8.28
N GLY A 50 5.37 -7.04 8.01
CA GLY A 50 5.31 -5.81 8.80
C GLY A 50 6.10 -4.64 8.21
N TYR A 51 5.91 -4.35 6.93
CA TYR A 51 6.67 -3.32 6.21
C TYR A 51 6.20 -1.89 6.46
N GLY A 52 7.18 -0.98 6.40
CA GLY A 52 6.97 0.45 6.59
C GLY A 52 6.38 0.77 7.96
N ILE A 53 5.81 1.97 8.07
CA ILE A 53 5.05 2.34 9.28
C ILE A 53 3.62 1.80 9.23
N ALA A 54 3.13 1.45 8.04
CA ALA A 54 1.82 0.85 7.84
C ALA A 54 1.73 -0.57 8.40
N GLY A 55 2.83 -1.32 8.47
CA GLY A 55 2.87 -2.68 9.04
C GLY A 55 2.27 -3.74 8.11
N LEU A 56 2.37 -3.54 6.79
CA LEU A 56 1.75 -4.41 5.79
C LEU A 56 2.45 -5.76 5.65
N ILE A 57 1.71 -6.75 5.13
CA ILE A 57 2.25 -8.06 4.75
C ILE A 57 2.58 -8.03 3.26
N PRO A 58 3.83 -8.29 2.84
CA PRO A 58 4.20 -8.26 1.42
C PRO A 58 3.71 -9.50 0.67
N VAL A 59 3.46 -9.32 -0.63
CA VAL A 59 3.07 -10.38 -1.56
C VAL A 59 4.18 -11.42 -1.80
N GLU A 60 5.45 -11.02 -1.64
CA GLU A 60 6.62 -11.87 -1.87
C GLU A 60 7.68 -11.62 -0.76
N SER A 61 7.45 -12.12 0.47
CA SER A 61 8.45 -12.09 1.55
C SER A 61 9.52 -13.19 1.44
N MET A 62 9.74 -13.73 0.24
CA MET A 62 10.66 -14.85 0.07
C MET A 62 12.11 -14.37 0.20
N ASP A 63 12.98 -15.24 0.67
CA ASP A 63 14.42 -14.98 0.61
C ASP A 63 14.90 -14.92 -0.86
N PRO A 64 16.14 -14.50 -1.13
CA PRO A 64 16.66 -14.41 -2.50
C PRO A 64 16.67 -15.73 -3.27
N THR A 65 16.48 -16.87 -2.60
CA THR A 65 16.42 -18.18 -3.25
C THR A 65 15.02 -18.50 -3.78
N MET A 66 14.00 -17.71 -3.41
CA MET A 66 12.58 -17.94 -3.68
C MET A 66 12.07 -19.30 -3.17
N ASN A 67 12.79 -19.95 -2.26
CA ASN A 67 12.51 -21.29 -1.78
C ASN A 67 12.43 -21.38 -0.25
N ASP A 68 12.28 -20.25 0.46
CA ASP A 68 12.12 -20.25 1.91
C ASP A 68 10.77 -20.86 2.33
N PRO A 69 10.74 -22.04 2.98
CA PRO A 69 9.50 -22.66 3.43
C PRO A 69 8.76 -21.80 4.47
N LYS A 70 9.46 -20.88 5.16
CA LYS A 70 8.83 -19.96 6.11
C LYS A 70 7.93 -18.93 5.44
N ALA A 71 8.15 -18.64 4.15
CA ALA A 71 7.27 -17.75 3.39
C ALA A 71 5.86 -18.33 3.19
N LEU A 72 5.70 -19.65 3.32
CA LEU A 72 4.41 -20.35 3.26
C LEU A 72 3.76 -20.55 4.63
N ALA A 73 4.44 -20.16 5.72
CA ALA A 73 3.91 -20.31 7.06
C ALA A 73 2.78 -19.30 7.30
N THR A 74 1.73 -19.73 8.01
CA THR A 74 0.69 -18.82 8.45
C THR A 74 1.23 -17.87 9.52
N LEU A 75 0.84 -16.60 9.42
CA LEU A 75 1.16 -15.61 10.44
C LEU A 75 0.22 -15.80 11.64
N ARG A 76 0.72 -15.58 12.85
CA ARG A 76 -0.14 -15.62 14.02
C ARG A 76 -1.13 -14.46 13.98
N PRO A 77 -2.38 -14.66 14.45
CA PRO A 77 -3.36 -13.59 14.54
C PRO A 77 -2.82 -12.36 15.27
N MET A 78 -3.25 -11.17 14.84
CA MET A 78 -2.97 -9.88 15.50
C MET A 78 -1.49 -9.51 15.64
N GLN A 79 -0.60 -10.11 14.85
CA GLN A 79 0.83 -9.81 14.88
C GLN A 79 1.23 -8.63 13.98
N TYR A 80 0.48 -8.37 12.91
CA TYR A 80 0.76 -7.38 11.87
C TYR A 80 -0.51 -6.62 11.48
N LEU A 81 -0.42 -5.77 10.45
CA LEU A 81 -1.52 -4.94 9.95
C LEU A 81 -2.00 -3.95 11.01
N SER A 82 -3.28 -3.57 11.00
CA SER A 82 -3.79 -2.45 11.78
C SER A 82 -3.56 -2.59 13.29
N SER A 83 -3.55 -3.82 13.81
CA SER A 83 -3.41 -4.09 15.25
C SER A 83 -2.06 -3.68 15.84
N THR A 84 -1.01 -3.66 15.01
CA THR A 84 0.35 -3.28 15.43
C THR A 84 0.94 -2.17 14.56
N SER A 85 0.13 -1.57 13.68
CA SER A 85 0.55 -0.54 12.74
C SER A 85 0.90 0.77 13.45
N ARG A 86 2.15 1.22 13.29
CA ARG A 86 2.59 2.53 13.79
C ARG A 86 1.84 3.68 13.12
N LEU A 87 1.47 3.54 11.86
CA LEU A 87 0.64 4.51 11.15
C LEU A 87 -0.72 4.68 11.83
N ILE A 88 -1.37 3.58 12.21
CA ILE A 88 -2.65 3.63 12.93
C ILE A 88 -2.47 4.24 14.32
N GLU A 89 -1.39 3.92 15.04
CA GLU A 89 -1.08 4.53 16.33
C GLU A 89 -0.92 6.06 16.22
N LEU A 90 -0.15 6.53 15.24
CA LEU A 90 0.09 7.96 15.02
C LEU A 90 -1.22 8.68 14.64
N ALA A 91 -2.03 8.07 13.78
CA ALA A 91 -3.30 8.66 13.31
C ALA A 91 -4.40 8.69 14.39
N SER A 92 -4.40 7.73 15.32
CA SER A 92 -5.49 7.54 16.29
C SER A 92 -5.23 8.12 17.67
N SER A 93 -3.96 8.26 18.07
CA SER A 93 -3.62 8.56 19.46
C SER A 93 -3.78 10.04 19.86
N GLY A 94 -3.69 10.97 18.91
CA GLY A 94 -3.57 12.41 19.21
C GLY A 94 -2.18 12.82 19.71
N ARG A 95 -1.22 11.90 19.83
CA ARG A 95 0.13 12.23 20.31
C ARG A 95 1.02 12.80 19.21
N HIS A 96 0.72 12.50 17.95
CA HIS A 96 1.49 12.97 16.80
C HIS A 96 1.00 14.36 16.38
N TYR A 97 1.71 15.39 16.83
CA TYR A 97 1.40 16.80 16.56
C TYR A 97 -0.02 17.25 16.93
N ASP A 98 -0.59 16.67 18.00
CA ASP A 98 -1.98 16.90 18.43
C ASP A 98 -3.02 16.56 17.35
N VAL A 99 -2.63 15.75 16.35
CA VAL A 99 -3.52 15.30 15.28
C VAL A 99 -4.18 14.00 15.69
N LYS A 100 -5.52 14.01 15.72
CA LYS A 100 -6.35 12.82 15.82
C LYS A 100 -7.31 12.77 14.64
N VAL A 101 -7.16 11.74 13.82
CA VAL A 101 -8.01 11.53 12.65
C VAL A 101 -9.44 11.22 13.10
N ASP A 102 -10.43 11.75 12.37
CA ASP A 102 -11.83 11.49 12.67
C ASP A 102 -12.17 9.99 12.55
N PRO A 103 -13.22 9.51 13.24
CA PRO A 103 -13.52 8.07 13.28
C PRO A 103 -13.72 7.42 11.91
N VAL A 104 -14.30 8.12 10.93
CA VAL A 104 -14.58 7.56 9.60
C VAL A 104 -13.29 7.43 8.80
N SER A 105 -12.47 8.48 8.78
CA SER A 105 -11.17 8.44 8.11
C SER A 105 -10.22 7.44 8.76
N LEU A 106 -10.26 7.30 10.09
CA LEU A 106 -9.48 6.28 10.80
C LEU A 106 -9.90 4.87 10.41
N HIS A 107 -11.21 4.60 10.32
CA HIS A 107 -11.70 3.29 9.89
C HIS A 107 -11.28 2.98 8.44
N ARG A 108 -11.34 3.97 7.54
CA ARG A 108 -10.82 3.81 6.17
C ARG A 108 -9.34 3.48 6.15
N LEU A 109 -8.54 4.13 6.99
CA LEU A 109 -7.10 3.85 7.10
C LEU A 109 -6.84 2.44 7.64
N ILE A 110 -7.60 2.00 8.65
CA ILE A 110 -7.55 0.62 9.18
C ILE A 110 -7.89 -0.38 8.08
N ALA A 111 -8.99 -0.16 7.36
CA ALA A 111 -9.41 -1.03 6.26
C ALA A 111 -8.36 -1.07 5.13
N TRP A 112 -7.74 0.06 4.79
CA TRP A 112 -6.64 0.10 3.84
C TRP A 112 -5.45 -0.74 4.32
N VAL A 113 -5.00 -0.57 5.56
CA VAL A 113 -3.92 -1.39 6.15
C VAL A 113 -4.29 -2.87 6.14
N ASP A 114 -5.49 -3.23 6.57
CA ASP A 114 -5.95 -4.63 6.68
C ASP A 114 -6.22 -5.29 5.32
N SER A 115 -6.42 -4.49 4.27
CA SER A 115 -6.41 -4.94 2.87
C SER A 115 -5.00 -5.07 2.28
N CYS A 116 -3.97 -5.08 3.13
CA CYS A 116 -2.55 -5.07 2.74
C CYS A 116 -2.16 -3.85 1.87
N GLY A 117 -2.78 -2.70 2.15
CA GLY A 117 -2.45 -1.42 1.54
C GLY A 117 -2.59 -1.40 0.03
N VAL A 118 -3.74 -1.82 -0.51
CA VAL A 118 -4.01 -1.74 -1.94
C VAL A 118 -3.68 -0.35 -2.50
N TYR A 119 -2.96 -0.29 -3.62
CA TYR A 119 -2.48 0.97 -4.19
C TYR A 119 -3.57 1.71 -4.98
N LEU A 120 -4.31 0.99 -5.81
CA LEU A 120 -5.39 1.55 -6.63
C LEU A 120 -6.71 0.86 -6.30
N GLY A 121 -7.78 1.64 -6.23
CA GLY A 121 -9.15 1.14 -6.13
C GLY A 121 -9.69 0.73 -7.50
N GLU A 122 -10.93 0.24 -7.50
CA GLU A 122 -11.59 -0.20 -8.73
C GLU A 122 -11.73 0.94 -9.76
N GLU A 123 -12.11 2.14 -9.31
CA GLU A 123 -12.28 3.31 -10.17
C GLU A 123 -10.97 3.67 -10.88
N GLU A 124 -9.87 3.74 -10.13
CA GLU A 124 -8.55 4.04 -10.72
C GLU A 124 -8.06 2.93 -11.64
N VAL A 125 -8.30 1.67 -11.29
CA VAL A 125 -7.95 0.52 -12.15
C VAL A 125 -8.73 0.60 -13.46
N ARG A 126 -10.05 0.82 -13.42
CA ARG A 126 -10.89 0.92 -14.64
C ARG A 126 -10.54 2.12 -15.51
N ALA A 127 -9.99 3.19 -14.92
CA ALA A 127 -9.56 4.36 -15.66
C ALA A 127 -8.29 4.14 -16.52
N GLN A 128 -7.54 3.04 -16.33
CA GLN A 128 -6.29 2.78 -17.08
C GLN A 128 -6.50 2.41 -18.56
N GLY A 129 -7.74 2.15 -18.98
CA GLY A 129 -8.06 1.67 -20.33
C GLY A 129 -7.78 0.16 -20.48
N ASP A 130 -8.26 -0.43 -21.57
CA ASP A 130 -7.91 -1.80 -21.91
C ASP A 130 -6.48 -1.88 -22.47
N PRO A 131 -5.69 -2.91 -22.13
CA PRO A 131 -4.32 -3.01 -22.61
C PRO A 131 -4.23 -3.12 -24.13
N ASP A 132 -3.30 -2.38 -24.72
CA ASP A 132 -2.90 -2.50 -26.12
C ASP A 132 -1.36 -2.53 -26.21
N PHE A 133 -0.80 -3.65 -26.70
CA PHE A 133 0.64 -3.89 -26.71
C PHE A 133 1.05 -4.84 -27.85
N PRO A 134 2.28 -4.74 -28.39
CA PRO A 134 2.72 -5.64 -29.46
C PRO A 134 2.60 -7.13 -29.11
N GLY A 135 2.03 -7.93 -30.02
CA GLY A 135 1.81 -9.36 -29.77
C GLY A 135 0.45 -9.70 -29.17
N ILE A 136 -0.37 -8.69 -28.83
CA ILE A 136 -1.70 -8.88 -28.25
C ILE A 136 -2.65 -9.70 -29.15
N GLU A 137 -2.42 -9.67 -30.47
CA GLU A 137 -3.14 -10.46 -31.48
C GLU A 137 -2.92 -11.97 -31.39
N ARG A 138 -1.87 -12.39 -30.69
CA ARG A 138 -1.59 -13.80 -30.43
C ARG A 138 -2.39 -14.35 -29.26
N LEU A 139 -3.02 -13.48 -28.46
CA LEU A 139 -3.84 -13.90 -27.33
C LEU A 139 -5.23 -14.32 -27.82
N PRO A 140 -5.69 -15.54 -27.49
CA PRO A 140 -7.02 -16.00 -27.89
C PRO A 140 -8.13 -15.18 -27.24
N ILE A 141 -7.85 -14.54 -26.10
CA ILE A 141 -8.75 -13.64 -25.39
C ILE A 141 -7.97 -12.37 -25.07
N ARG A 142 -8.52 -11.22 -25.46
CA ARG A 142 -7.92 -9.91 -25.17
C ARG A 142 -8.06 -9.60 -23.68
N PRO A 143 -6.98 -9.20 -22.98
CA PRO A 143 -7.10 -8.72 -21.61
C PRO A 143 -7.96 -7.46 -21.60
N ARG A 144 -8.78 -7.31 -20.56
CA ARG A 144 -9.67 -6.16 -20.36
C ARG A 144 -9.47 -5.64 -18.95
N VAL A 145 -9.54 -4.32 -18.79
CA VAL A 145 -9.49 -3.64 -17.51
C VAL A 145 -10.67 -2.69 -17.43
N SER A 146 -10.68 -1.66 -18.29
CA SER A 146 -11.80 -0.72 -18.40
C SER A 146 -13.11 -1.41 -18.80
N THR A 147 -13.07 -2.34 -19.76
CA THR A 147 -14.24 -3.09 -20.24
C THR A 147 -14.37 -4.49 -19.62
N ALA A 148 -13.63 -4.76 -18.55
CA ALA A 148 -13.74 -6.03 -17.84
C ALA A 148 -15.16 -6.21 -17.27
N PRO A 149 -15.78 -7.40 -17.43
CA PRO A 149 -17.12 -7.64 -16.92
C PRO A 149 -17.16 -7.52 -15.39
N VAL A 150 -18.25 -6.98 -14.87
CA VAL A 150 -18.55 -7.01 -13.43
C VAL A 150 -19.18 -8.36 -13.11
N ILE A 151 -18.50 -9.17 -12.30
CA ILE A 151 -19.02 -10.45 -11.84
C ILE A 151 -19.61 -10.23 -10.45
N GLU A 152 -20.94 -10.25 -10.36
CA GLU A 152 -21.62 -10.29 -9.07
C GLU A 152 -21.29 -11.62 -8.38
N ARG A 153 -20.69 -11.55 -7.19
CA ARG A 153 -20.48 -12.73 -6.35
C ARG A 153 -21.71 -12.89 -5.44
N PRO A 154 -22.33 -14.09 -5.39
CA PRO A 154 -23.47 -14.36 -4.52
C PRO A 154 -23.12 -14.32 -3.03
#